data_AF-A0A1Q8DNZ1-F1
#
_entry.id   AF-A0A1Q8DNZ1-F1
#
_cell.length_a   1.000
_cell.length_b   1.000
_cell.length_c   1.000
_cell.angle_alpha   90.00
_cell.angle_beta   90.00
_cell.angle_gamma   90.00
#
_symmetry.space_group_name_H-M   'P 1'
#
loop_
_entity.id
_entity.type
_entity.pdbx_description
1 polymer ?
#
loop_
_entity_poly.entity_id
_entity_poly.type
_entity_poly.pdbx_seq_one_letter_code
_entity_poly.pdbx_strand_id
1 'polypeptide(L)' 'MATITGRAKRYDGTAIDYILIFRWKDGKFLGKSIPDRAGNWSFIYDTNLIAGITYVADGCEPVSHGPYEFVLNK' A
#
# COMPACT_ATOMS: atom_id res chain seq x y z
N MET A 1 5.11 15.18 -7.89
CA MET A 1 5.18 13.83 -7.31
C MET A 1 4.88 13.93 -5.83
N ALA A 2 4.14 12.98 -5.29
CA ALA A 2 3.88 12.88 -3.86
C ALA A 2 4.04 11.43 -3.41
N THR A 3 4.04 11.21 -2.09
CA THR A 3 4.34 9.91 -1.50
C THR A 3 3.19 9.47 -0.60
N ILE A 4 2.73 8.24 -0.80
CA ILE A 4 1.90 7.52 0.16
C ILE A 4 2.85 6.82 1.12
N THR A 5 2.63 6.97 2.42
CA THR A 5 3.41 6.30 3.45
C THR A 5 2.49 5.52 4.38
N GLY A 6 2.98 4.40 4.89
CA GLY A 6 2.27 3.65 5.92
C GLY A 6 3.21 2.77 6.72
N ARG A 7 2.62 2.08 7.70
CA ARG A 7 3.33 1.12 8.52
C ARG A 7 2.44 -0.10 8.76
N ALA A 8 2.95 -1.29 8.51
CA ALA A 8 2.21 -2.53 8.73
C ALA A 8 3.13 -3.64 9.26
N LYS A 9 2.62 -4.37 10.25
CA LYS A 9 3.29 -5.49 10.91
C LYS A 9 2.31 -6.62 11.16
N ARG A 10 2.83 -7.84 11.28
CA ARG A 10 2.10 -8.98 11.81
C ARG A 10 1.87 -8.78 13.32
N TYR A 11 1.03 -9.61 13.92
CA TYR A 11 0.70 -9.52 15.35
C TYR A 11 1.92 -9.69 16.27
N ASP A 12 2.95 -10.41 15.82
CA ASP A 12 4.21 -10.66 16.54
C ASP A 12 5.22 -9.49 16.40
N GLY A 13 4.86 -8.43 15.69
CA GLY A 13 5.70 -7.26 15.48
C GLY A 13 6.71 -7.39 14.34
N THR A 14 6.75 -8.50 13.61
CA THR A 14 7.51 -8.61 12.36
C THR A 14 6.85 -7.80 11.25
N ALA A 15 7.64 -7.31 10.29
CA ALA A 15 7.07 -6.63 9.13
C ALA A 15 6.24 -7.61 8.29
N ILE A 16 5.20 -7.10 7.63
CA ILE A 16 4.50 -7.88 6.60
C ILE A 16 5.40 -8.09 5.38
N ASP A 17 5.06 -8.98 4.46
CA ASP A 17 5.96 -9.33 3.36
C ASP A 17 5.98 -8.27 2.26
N TYR A 18 4.80 -7.75 1.89
CA TYR A 18 4.68 -6.67 0.93
C TYR A 18 3.29 -6.02 0.93
N ILE A 19 3.24 -4.85 0.30
CA ILE A 19 2.04 -4.06 0.04
C ILE A 19 1.82 -4.02 -1.47
N LEU A 20 0.58 -4.22 -1.91
CA LEU A 20 0.16 -3.97 -3.29
C LEU A 20 -0.72 -2.73 -3.35
N ILE A 21 -0.47 -1.88 -4.34
CA ILE A 21 -1.28 -0.71 -4.65
C ILE A 21 -1.96 -0.98 -5.99
N PHE A 22 -3.27 -0.81 -6.04
CA PHE A 22 -4.08 -1.04 -7.24
C PHE A 22 -5.08 0.09 -7.44
N ARG A 23 -5.45 0.35 -8.70
CA ARG A 23 -6.50 1.30 -9.05
C ARG A 23 -7.84 0.73 -8.63
N TRP A 24 -8.59 1.48 -7.83
CA TRP A 24 -9.85 0.99 -7.26
C TRP A 24 -10.90 0.61 -8.31
N LYS A 25 -10.98 1.42 -9.38
CA LYS A 25 -12.03 1.29 -10.41
C LYS A 25 -12.03 -0.06 -11.14
N ASP A 26 -10.86 -0.62 -11.41
CA ASP A 26 -10.71 -1.78 -12.29
C ASP A 26 -9.69 -2.82 -11.78
N GLY A 27 -9.19 -2.66 -10.57
CA GLY A 27 -8.21 -3.57 -9.98
C GLY A 27 -6.84 -3.51 -10.65
N LYS A 28 -6.57 -2.55 -11.56
CA LYS A 28 -5.28 -2.47 -12.26
C LYS A 28 -4.15 -2.31 -11.23
N PHE A 29 -3.18 -3.23 -11.27
CA PHE A 29 -1.97 -3.13 -10.48
C PHE A 29 -1.19 -1.83 -10.81
N LEU A 30 -0.85 -1.07 -9.77
CA LEU A 30 -0.11 0.19 -9.87
C LEU A 30 1.32 0.04 -9.34
N GLY A 31 1.51 -0.76 -8.31
CA GLY A 31 2.85 -1.01 -7.77
C GLY A 31 2.88 -1.85 -6.51
N LYS A 32 4.10 -2.21 -6.13
CA LYS A 32 4.40 -3.01 -4.94
C LYS A 32 5.40 -2.24 -4.07
N SER A 33 5.20 -2.28 -2.76
CA SER A 33 6.17 -1.78 -1.78
C SER A 33 6.55 -2.90 -0.83
N ILE A 34 7.82 -2.92 -0.41
CA ILE A 34 8.33 -3.88 0.59
C ILE A 34 8.66 -3.06 1.82
N PRO A 35 8.04 -3.35 2.98
CA PRO A 35 8.31 -2.59 4.18
C PRO A 35 9.72 -2.88 4.72
N ASP A 36 10.28 -1.91 5.43
CA ASP A 36 11.50 -2.11 6.21
C ASP A 36 11.25 -3.02 7.43
N ARG A 37 12.31 -3.31 8.21
CA ARG A 37 12.21 -4.13 9.44
C ARG A 37 11.26 -3.53 10.50
N ALA A 38 11.05 -2.21 10.47
CA ALA A 38 10.12 -1.52 11.35
C ALA A 38 8.68 -1.50 10.80
N GLY A 39 8.44 -2.11 9.64
CA GLY A 39 7.14 -2.19 8.96
C GLY A 39 6.82 -0.96 8.12
N ASN A 40 7.73 0.01 8.00
CA ASN A 40 7.47 1.25 7.26
C ASN A 40 7.58 1.00 5.76
N TRP A 41 6.66 1.55 4.99
CA TRP A 41 6.67 1.45 3.53
C TRP A 41 6.26 2.79 2.90
N SER A 42 6.62 2.97 1.64
CA SER A 42 6.24 4.13 0.85
C SER A 42 5.97 3.77 -0.61
N PHE A 43 5.19 4.60 -1.28
CA PHE A 43 4.90 4.51 -2.71
C PHE A 43 4.80 5.91 -3.31
N ILE A 44 5.59 6.19 -4.35
CA ILE A 44 5.60 7.48 -5.05
C ILE A 44 4.57 7.44 -6.18
N TYR A 45 3.81 8.52 -6.32
CA TYR A 45 2.87 8.71 -7.41
C TYR A 45 3.00 10.11 -8.03
N ASP A 46 2.64 10.18 -9.31
CA ASP A 46 2.82 11.36 -10.18
C ASP A 46 1.53 11.82 -10.87
N THR A 47 0.41 11.15 -10.63
CA THR A 47 -0.92 11.54 -11.08
C THR A 47 -1.97 11.33 -9.98
N ASN A 48 -3.04 12.12 -9.98
CA ASN A 48 -4.19 11.89 -9.10
C ASN A 48 -4.71 10.46 -9.25
N LEU A 49 -4.98 9.78 -8.14
CA LEU A 49 -5.36 8.37 -8.17
C LEU A 49 -6.37 8.02 -7.08
N ILE A 50 -7.31 7.14 -7.41
CA ILE A 50 -8.15 6.45 -6.43
C ILE A 50 -7.65 5.01 -6.35
N ALA A 51 -7.09 4.63 -5.20
CA ALA A 51 -6.46 3.33 -5.02
C ALA A 51 -7.02 2.53 -3.84
N GLY A 52 -6.89 1.21 -3.97
CA GLY A 52 -6.87 0.31 -2.84
C GLY A 52 -5.43 -0.09 -2.50
N ILE A 53 -5.24 -0.44 -1.23
CA ILE A 53 -3.96 -0.89 -0.68
C ILE A 53 -4.21 -2.26 -0.05
N THR A 54 -3.52 -3.28 -0.55
CA THR A 54 -3.58 -4.65 0.00
C THR A 54 -2.31 -4.95 0.79
N TYR A 55 -2.47 -5.40 2.03
CA TYR A 55 -1.40 -5.85 2.91
C TYR A 55 -1.31 -7.38 2.84
N VAL A 56 -0.12 -7.90 2.56
CA VAL A 56 0.11 -9.35 2.46
C VAL A 56 1.16 -9.79 3.47
N ALA A 57 0.81 -10.80 4.27
CA ALA A 57 1.68 -11.47 5.20
C ALA A 57 1.46 -13.00 5.09
N ASP A 58 2.55 -13.75 5.07
CA ASP A 58 2.52 -15.21 4.99
C ASP A 58 1.73 -15.82 6.14
N GLY A 59 0.90 -16.81 5.80
CA GLY A 59 -0.03 -17.45 6.74
C GLY A 59 -1.27 -16.62 7.12
N CYS A 60 -1.50 -15.47 6.48
CA CYS A 60 -2.69 -14.63 6.69
C CYS A 60 -3.43 -14.36 5.38
N GLU A 61 -4.76 -14.23 5.45
CA GLU A 61 -5.54 -13.73 4.31
C GLU A 61 -5.14 -12.27 4.00
N PRO A 62 -5.00 -11.89 2.72
CA PRO A 62 -4.71 -10.51 2.35
C PRO A 62 -5.82 -9.55 2.78
N VAL A 63 -5.43 -8.44 3.39
CA VAL A 63 -6.38 -7.41 3.84
C VAL A 63 -6.29 -6.20 2.92
N SER A 64 -7.42 -5.80 2.32
CA SER A 64 -7.49 -4.67 1.39
C SER A 64 -8.25 -3.50 1.97
N HIS A 65 -7.65 -2.32 1.93
CA HIS A 65 -8.27 -1.06 2.38
C HIS A 65 -8.48 -0.11 1.20
N GLY A 66 -9.55 0.67 1.26
CA GLY A 66 -9.89 1.69 0.27
C GLY A 66 -11.40 1.87 0.10
N PRO A 67 -11.83 2.71 -0.85
CA PRO A 67 -10.97 3.52 -1.72
C PRO A 67 -10.30 4.68 -0.97
N TYR A 68 -9.06 4.97 -1.33
CA TYR A 68 -8.34 6.18 -0.94
C TYR A 68 -8.19 7.10 -2.14
N GLU A 69 -8.51 8.38 -1.98
CA GLU A 69 -8.31 9.41 -2.98
C GLU A 69 -7.02 10.18 -2.68
N PHE A 70 -6.07 10.14 -3.63
CA PHE A 70 -4.82 10.89 -3.54
C PHE A 70 -4.77 11.93 -4.65
N VAL A 71 -4.67 13.18 -4.24
CA VAL A 71 -4.65 14.35 -5.13
C VAL A 71 -3.28 14.99 -5.03
N LEU A 72 -2.65 15.24 -6.19
CA LEU A 72 -1.46 16.07 -6.25
C LEU A 72 -1.89 17.53 -6.08
N ASN A 73 -1.56 18.09 -4.92
CA ASN A 73 -1.64 19.53 -4.73
C ASN A 73 -0.61 20.19 -5.66
N LYS A 74 -1.07 21.17 -6.44
CA LYS A 74 -0.22 22.02 -7.28
C LYS A 74 0.64 22.93 -6.42
#